data_AF-A0A3N5U754-F1
#
_entry.id   AF-A0A3N5U754-F1
#
_cell.length_a   1.000
_cell.length_b   1.000
_cell.length_c   1.000
_cell.angle_alpha   90.00
_cell.angle_beta   90.00
_cell.angle_gamma   90.00
#
_symmetry.space_group_name_H-M   'P 1'
#
loop_
_entity.id
_entity.type
_entity.pdbx_description
1 polymer ?
#
loop_
_entity_poly.entity_id
_entity_poly.type
_entity_poly.pdbx_seq_one_letter_code
_entity_poly.pdbx_strand_id
1 'polypeptide(L)'
;MDRYLIESAHDAEDCDAIIKEIHAAGYLHHFEWGCHDGAHCGWAIIETDNREHAKQIVPWRIRNKARIVKLEKFGSANKTHPKA
;
A
#
# COMPACT_ATOMS: atom_id res chain seq x y z
N MET A 1 -5.42 9.71 13.78
CA MET A 1 -5.24 8.79 12.63
C MET A 1 -3.77 8.58 12.40
N ASP A 2 -3.37 7.34 12.18
CA ASP A 2 -2.00 6.96 11.85
C ASP A 2 -1.82 6.95 10.33
N ARG A 3 -0.60 7.21 9.86
CA ARG A 3 -0.23 7.08 8.45
C ARG A 3 0.24 5.66 8.16
N TYR A 4 -0.22 5.10 7.06
CA TYR A 4 0.20 3.79 6.60
C TYR A 4 0.63 3.83 5.14
N LEU A 5 1.79 3.25 4.83
CA LEU A 5 2.16 2.87 3.47
C LEU A 5 1.57 1.50 3.19
N ILE A 6 0.94 1.39 2.04
CA ILE A 6 0.29 0.19 1.55
C ILE A 6 1.03 -0.23 0.31
N GLU A 7 1.53 -1.46 0.33
CA GLU A 7 2.20 -2.10 -0.79
C GLU A 7 1.30 -3.21 -1.30
N SER A 8 0.71 -3.03 -2.47
CA SER A 8 -0.21 -3.97 -3.11
C SER A 8 0.52 -4.85 -4.12
N ALA A 9 1.46 -5.65 -3.63
CA ALA A 9 2.21 -6.59 -4.46
C ALA A 9 1.29 -7.61 -5.14
N HIS A 10 1.56 -7.89 -6.41
CA HIS A 10 0.80 -8.81 -7.24
C HIS A 10 1.71 -9.47 -8.28
N ASP A 11 1.24 -10.52 -8.93
CA ASP A 11 2.00 -11.19 -10.00
C ASP A 11 1.88 -10.42 -11.32
N ALA A 12 2.86 -10.61 -12.20
CA ALA A 12 2.89 -9.95 -13.51
C ALA A 12 1.63 -10.23 -14.35
N GLU A 13 1.12 -11.45 -14.28
CA GLU A 13 -0.09 -11.90 -14.97
C GLU A 13 -1.36 -11.21 -14.47
N ASP A 14 -1.35 -10.69 -13.24
CA ASP A 14 -2.50 -10.05 -12.59
C ASP A 14 -2.53 -8.52 -12.76
N CYS A 15 -1.47 -7.89 -13.28
CA CYS A 15 -1.32 -6.43 -13.31
C CYS A 15 -2.55 -5.71 -13.87
N ASP A 16 -2.96 -6.06 -15.10
CA ASP A 16 -4.12 -5.45 -15.76
C ASP A 16 -5.41 -5.66 -14.99
N ALA A 17 -5.60 -6.85 -14.42
CA ALA A 17 -6.80 -7.19 -13.67
C ALA A 17 -6.91 -6.39 -12.37
N ILE A 18 -5.79 -6.22 -11.66
CA ILE A 18 -5.71 -5.44 -10.42
C ILE A 18 -5.91 -3.95 -10.69
N ILE A 19 -5.24 -3.40 -11.71
CA ILE A 19 -5.39 -1.99 -12.09
C ILE A 19 -6.85 -1.69 -12.46
N LYS A 20 -7.50 -2.57 -13.25
CA LYS A 20 -8.92 -2.42 -13.61
C LYS A 20 -9.84 -2.49 -12.41
N GLU A 21 -9.61 -3.42 -11.48
CA GLU A 21 -10.42 -3.53 -10.26
C GLU A 21 -10.30 -2.28 -9.39
N ILE A 22 -9.09 -1.79 -9.18
CA ILE A 22 -8.83 -0.57 -8.40
C ILE A 22 -9.40 0.68 -9.10
N HIS A 23 -9.36 0.75 -10.42
CA HIS A 23 -10.03 1.78 -11.21
C HIS A 23 -11.56 1.73 -11.06
N ALA A 24 -12.16 0.54 -11.18
CA ALA A 24 -13.60 0.36 -11.00
C ALA A 24 -14.06 0.73 -9.58
N ALA A 25 -13.21 0.53 -8.59
CA ALA A 25 -13.48 0.91 -7.20
C ALA A 25 -13.28 2.41 -6.92
N GLY A 26 -12.78 3.18 -7.90
CA GLY A 26 -12.76 4.65 -7.87
C GLY A 26 -11.55 5.28 -7.18
N TYR A 27 -10.50 4.51 -6.88
CA TYR A 27 -9.33 5.00 -6.13
C TYR A 27 -7.98 4.73 -6.82
N LEU A 28 -7.98 4.52 -8.15
CA LEU A 28 -6.76 4.33 -8.95
C LEU A 28 -5.71 5.42 -8.75
N HIS A 29 -6.16 6.68 -8.75
CA HIS A 29 -5.28 7.85 -8.65
C HIS A 29 -4.70 8.09 -7.25
N HIS A 30 -5.09 7.29 -6.25
CA HIS A 30 -4.48 7.30 -4.92
C HIS A 30 -3.28 6.35 -4.80
N PHE A 31 -3.02 5.57 -5.86
CA PHE A 31 -1.87 4.67 -5.95
C PHE A 31 -0.84 5.19 -6.94
N GLU A 32 0.42 5.04 -6.56
CA GLU A 32 1.58 5.10 -7.43
C GLU A 32 1.90 3.68 -7.93
N TRP A 33 2.27 3.52 -9.19
CA TRP A 33 2.36 2.19 -9.84
C TRP A 33 3.76 1.90 -10.35
N GLY A 34 4.27 0.71 -10.02
CA GLY A 34 5.57 0.23 -10.48
C GLY A 34 5.50 -0.71 -11.68
N CYS A 35 4.31 -1.09 -12.16
CA CYS A 35 4.13 -2.21 -13.07
C CYS A 35 4.96 -2.07 -14.37
N HIS A 36 5.04 -0.86 -14.93
CA HIS A 36 5.83 -0.59 -16.13
C HIS A 36 7.35 -0.56 -15.89
N ASP A 37 7.78 -0.41 -14.63
CA ASP A 37 9.19 -0.49 -14.19
C ASP A 37 9.58 -1.94 -13.79
N GLY A 38 8.66 -2.91 -13.95
CA GLY A 38 8.85 -4.30 -13.51
C GLY A 38 8.59 -4.54 -12.02
N ALA A 39 8.26 -3.49 -11.27
CA ALA A 39 7.81 -3.62 -9.89
C ALA A 39 6.29 -3.83 -9.88
N HIS A 40 5.85 -5.09 -9.94
CA HIS A 40 4.44 -5.51 -9.90
C HIS A 40 3.77 -5.22 -8.54
N CYS A 41 3.62 -3.93 -8.24
CA CYS A 41 3.19 -3.39 -6.97
C CYS A 41 2.59 -1.99 -7.19
N GLY A 42 1.53 -1.69 -6.44
CA GLY A 42 1.06 -0.33 -6.23
C GLY A 42 1.38 0.15 -4.83
N TRP A 43 1.65 1.45 -4.68
CA TRP A 43 1.90 2.10 -3.40
C TRP A 43 0.87 3.17 -3.12
N ALA A 44 0.29 3.17 -1.93
CA ALA A 44 -0.56 4.25 -1.46
C ALA A 44 -0.18 4.63 -0.03
N ILE A 45 -0.27 5.92 0.30
CA ILE A 45 -0.18 6.39 1.68
C ILE A 45 -1.54 6.87 2.11
N ILE A 46 -2.10 6.29 3.18
CA ILE A 46 -3.39 6.68 3.71
C ILE A 46 -3.31 7.02 5.20
N GLU A 47 -4.31 7.74 5.69
CA GLU A 47 -4.54 8.00 7.10
C GLU A 47 -5.77 7.23 7.59
N THR A 48 -5.62 6.42 8.64
CA THR A 48 -6.73 5.65 9.21
C THR A 48 -6.48 5.31 10.69
N ASP A 49 -7.49 4.78 11.37
CA ASP A 49 -7.44 4.49 12.81
C ASP A 49 -6.61 3.24 13.14
N ASN A 50 -6.54 2.27 12.22
CA ASN A 50 -5.84 1.01 12.46
C ASN A 50 -5.31 0.36 11.17
N ARG A 51 -4.35 -0.55 11.33
CA ARG A 51 -3.73 -1.31 10.23
C ARG A 51 -4.73 -2.12 9.41
N GLU A 52 -5.75 -2.69 10.05
CA GLU A 52 -6.73 -3.54 9.36
C GLU A 52 -7.61 -2.74 8.40
N HIS A 53 -8.00 -1.51 8.76
CA HIS A 53 -8.68 -0.59 7.87
C HIS A 53 -7.80 -0.22 6.66
N ALA A 54 -6.50 0.01 6.88
CA ALA A 54 -5.57 0.26 5.78
C ALA A 54 -5.50 -0.92 4.82
N LYS A 55 -5.53 -2.15 5.33
CA LYS A 55 -5.54 -3.36 4.49
C LYS A 55 -6.80 -3.49 3.63
N GLN A 56 -7.93 -2.89 4.02
CA GLN A 56 -9.20 -3.01 3.28
C GLN A 56 -9.18 -2.31 1.92
N ILE A 57 -8.31 -1.32 1.70
CA ILE A 57 -8.24 -0.66 0.38
C ILE A 57 -7.63 -1.58 -0.69
N VAL A 58 -6.95 -2.65 -0.28
CA VAL A 58 -6.34 -3.59 -1.22
C VAL A 58 -7.40 -4.59 -1.68
N PRO A 59 -7.54 -4.83 -3.00
CA PRO A 59 -8.31 -5.93 -3.59
C PRO A 59 -8.17 -7.25 -2.85
N TRP A 60 -9.29 -7.94 -2.62
CA TRP A 60 -9.30 -9.17 -1.81
C TRP A 60 -8.32 -10.24 -2.33
N ARG A 61 -8.16 -10.34 -3.66
CA ARG A 61 -7.30 -11.34 -4.33
C ARG A 61 -5.81 -11.20 -4.02
N ILE A 62 -5.35 -9.98 -3.74
CA ILE A 62 -3.93 -9.67 -3.46
C ILE A 62 -3.73 -9.15 -2.04
N ARG A 63 -4.80 -9.08 -1.24
CA ARG A 63 -4.76 -8.55 0.12
C ARG A 63 -3.88 -9.38 1.06
N ASN A 64 -3.72 -10.68 0.80
CA ASN A 64 -2.80 -11.55 1.53
C ASN A 64 -1.33 -11.27 1.20
N LYS A 65 -1.04 -10.77 -0.01
CA LYS A 65 0.30 -10.36 -0.47
C LYS A 65 0.65 -8.92 -0.04
N ALA A 66 -0.36 -8.17 0.40
CA ALA A 66 -0.17 -6.78 0.76
C ALA A 66 0.65 -6.58 2.04
N ARG A 67 1.56 -5.60 2.01
CA ARG A 67 2.29 -5.15 3.19
C ARG A 67 1.75 -3.80 3.66
N ILE A 68 1.42 -3.71 4.95
CA ILE A 68 0.90 -2.49 5.58
C ILE A 68 1.89 -1.99 6.62
N VAL A 69 2.60 -0.92 6.27
CA VAL A 69 3.67 -0.34 7.07
C VAL A 69 3.16 0.92 7.75
N LYS A 70 3.17 0.95 9.10
CA LYS A 70 2.86 2.18 9.84
C LYS A 70 4.03 3.15 9.65
N LEU A 71 3.73 4.36 9.20
CA LEU A 71 4.71 5.39 8.95
C LEU A 71 4.85 6.33 10.14
N GLU A 72 6.06 6.79 10.36
CA GLU A 72 6.35 7.90 11.27
C GLU A 72 7.31 8.89 10.61
N LYS A 73 7.22 10.16 11.00
CA LYS A 73 8.20 11.19 10.62
C LYS A 73 9.12 11.47 11.80
N PHE A 74 10.41 11.46 11.54
CA PHE A 74 11.44 11.86 12.51
C PHE A 74 11.68 13.36 12.35
N GLY A 75 11.18 14.17 13.30
CA GLY A 75 11.34 15.64 13.29
C GLY A 75 12.73 16.12 13.73
N SER A 76 13.47 15.28 14.43
CA SER A 76 14.87 15.46 14.80
C SER A 76 15.53 14.08 14.87
N ALA A 77 16.85 14.01 14.64
CA ALA A 77 17.60 12.76 14.41
C ALA A 77 17.58 11.73 15.58
N ASN A 78 16.85 12.01 16.66
CA ASN A 78 17.06 11.42 17.99
C ASN A 78 15.98 10.45 18.48
N LYS A 79 15.06 9.98 17.63
CA LYS A 79 14.27 8.80 18.00
C LYS A 79 15.01 7.56 17.54
N THR A 80 15.75 6.95 18.45
CA THR A 80 16.41 5.67 18.22
C THR A 80 15.36 4.61 17.95
N HIS A 81 15.45 3.91 16.81
CA HIS A 81 14.59 2.76 16.53
C HIS A 81 14.84 1.69 17.61
N PRO A 82 13.81 1.24 18.36
CA PRO A 82 13.99 0.16 19.32
C PRO A 82 14.40 -1.10 18.54
N LYS A 83 15.57 -1.66 18.82
CA LYS A 83 15.93 -2.98 18.29
C LYS A 83 14.92 -3.97 18.85
N ALA A 84 14.10 -4.54 17.96
CA ALA A 84 13.20 -5.64 18.27
C ALA A 84 14.00 -6.90 18.64
#